data_AF-A0A9Q9CDE4-F1
#
_entry.id   AF-A0A9Q9CDE4-F1
#
_cell.length_a   1.000
_cell.length_b   1.000
_cell.length_c   1.000
_cell.angle_alpha   90.00
_cell.angle_beta   90.00
_cell.angle_gamma   90.00
#
_symmetry.space_group_name_H-M   'P 1'
#
loop_
_entity.id
_entity.type
_entity.pdbx_description
1 polymer ?
#
loop_
_entity_poly.entity_id
_entity_poly.type
_entity_poly.pdbx_seq_one_letter_code
_entity_poly.pdbx_strand_id
1 'polypeptide(L)'
;MNNSSSSSDEAGRYGHAQKNLNYFGVNLFSGNILFLLYCTAVLVLILLSCIVRESVWENKRIKMEIDRLLIAMSVVGPIIYGIWILIKECRTSRIEKIIEDCWNIIGSMAPMIIGLLSRNMSSTNRIMMGGLSITMMYLQKIVRENRIYKGQFFILVVGNAVMVSIYLVSLINEAFEDSYNAVICVVPAVIAIGMVIMDVVEEKKKKNEMSPKMKNLVCTMSWMAGAIAWFLNSSSLKTLMQDSV
;
A
#
# COMPACT_ATOMS: atom_id res chain seq x y z
N MET A 1 0.74 53.66 42.84
CA MET A 1 1.25 53.51 41.46
C MET A 1 0.81 52.14 40.93
N ASN A 2 -0.07 52.17 39.91
CA ASN A 2 -0.52 51.13 38.96
C ASN A 2 -0.96 49.74 39.51
N ASN A 3 -2.26 49.41 39.46
CA ASN A 3 -3.01 48.70 38.38
C ASN A 3 -2.42 47.29 38.09
N SER A 4 -3.14 46.16 38.10
CA SER A 4 -4.47 45.81 37.57
C SER A 4 -4.86 44.40 38.08
N SER A 5 -6.00 44.17 38.72
CA SER A 5 -7.29 43.68 38.16
C SER A 5 -7.25 42.36 37.36
N SER A 6 -7.84 41.32 37.98
CA SER A 6 -8.73 40.28 37.42
C SER A 6 -8.56 39.79 35.98
N SER A 7 -8.34 38.47 35.83
CA SER A 7 -9.10 37.63 34.89
C SER A 7 -8.93 36.14 35.24
N SER A 8 -9.53 35.75 36.36
CA SER A 8 -10.06 34.40 36.53
C SER A 8 -11.27 34.24 35.61
N ASP A 9 -11.06 33.89 34.33
CA ASP A 9 -12.10 33.43 33.40
C ASP A 9 -11.48 33.14 32.02
N GLU A 10 -10.81 31.98 31.86
CA GLU A 10 -10.62 31.38 30.50
C GLU A 10 -10.08 29.94 30.49
N ALA A 11 -9.73 29.36 31.64
CA ALA A 11 -9.30 27.95 31.72
C ALA A 11 -10.46 26.93 31.63
N GLY A 12 -11.71 27.38 31.43
CA GLY A 12 -12.92 26.55 31.50
C GLY A 12 -13.60 26.24 30.16
N ARG A 13 -13.09 26.70 29.00
CA ARG A 13 -13.89 26.72 27.76
C ARG A 13 -13.32 25.97 26.55
N TYR A 14 -12.34 25.09 26.74
CA TYR A 14 -11.91 24.10 25.73
C TYR A 14 -12.14 22.63 26.17
N GLY A 15 -12.78 22.41 27.32
CA GLY A 15 -13.09 21.07 27.83
C GLY A 15 -14.44 20.49 27.40
N HIS A 16 -15.20 21.16 26.52
CA HIS A 16 -16.63 20.85 26.37
C HIS A 16 -17.15 20.55 24.95
N ALA A 17 -16.27 20.42 23.95
CA ALA A 17 -16.63 19.94 22.61
C ALA A 17 -16.03 18.56 22.26
N GLN A 18 -15.50 17.84 23.26
CA GLN A 18 -15.06 16.45 23.11
C GLN A 18 -15.98 15.53 23.93
N LYS A 19 -17.29 15.82 23.91
CA LYS A 19 -18.32 14.97 24.49
C LYS A 19 -18.72 13.92 23.46
N ASN A 20 -18.07 12.77 23.56
CA ASN A 20 -18.67 11.44 23.41
C ASN A 20 -19.57 11.23 22.18
N LEU A 21 -18.95 10.93 21.03
CA LEU A 21 -19.46 9.89 20.13
C LEU A 21 -18.65 8.62 20.37
N ASN A 22 -18.79 8.10 21.60
CA ASN A 22 -18.19 6.88 22.11
C ASN A 22 -19.21 5.73 22.03
N TYR A 23 -19.84 5.57 20.85
CA TYR A 23 -20.65 4.39 20.55
C TYR A 23 -19.78 3.49 19.69
N PHE A 24 -19.27 2.40 20.29
CA PHE A 24 -18.08 1.63 19.91
C PHE A 24 -16.78 2.38 20.20
N GLY A 25 -15.97 1.87 21.14
CA GLY A 25 -14.68 2.44 21.57
C GLY A 25 -13.59 2.41 20.49
N VAL A 26 -13.86 3.09 19.38
CA VAL A 26 -13.06 3.19 18.17
C VAL A 26 -12.96 4.69 17.90
N ASN A 27 -11.83 5.31 18.30
CA ASN A 27 -11.52 6.68 17.92
C ASN A 27 -11.43 6.75 16.38
N LEU A 28 -12.54 7.05 15.69
CA LEU A 28 -12.66 7.00 14.22
C LEU A 28 -11.59 7.83 13.49
N PHE A 29 -10.98 8.78 14.19
CA PHE A 29 -9.92 9.67 13.70
C PHE A 29 -8.49 9.24 14.09
N SER A 30 -8.27 8.03 14.61
CA SER A 30 -6.91 7.50 14.76
C SER A 30 -6.36 7.08 13.39
N GLY A 31 -5.11 7.42 13.10
CA GLY A 31 -4.47 7.14 11.80
C GLY A 31 -4.46 5.67 11.40
N ASN A 32 -4.52 4.72 12.37
CA ASN A 32 -4.59 3.29 12.09
C ASN A 32 -5.95 2.86 11.56
N ILE A 33 -7.06 3.46 12.02
CA ILE A 33 -8.41 3.09 11.56
C ILE A 33 -8.63 3.52 10.11
N LEU A 34 -8.21 4.73 9.75
CA LEU A 34 -8.29 5.21 8.36
C LEU A 34 -7.45 4.35 7.42
N PHE A 35 -6.27 3.93 7.87
CA PHE A 35 -5.40 3.01 7.12
C PHE A 35 -6.04 1.63 6.91
N LEU A 36 -6.63 1.04 7.96
CA LEU A 36 -7.33 -0.24 7.85
C LEU A 36 -8.61 -0.15 7.00
N LEU A 37 -9.35 0.97 7.10
CA LEU A 37 -10.51 1.23 6.24
C LEU A 37 -10.10 1.31 4.77
N TYR A 38 -9.01 2.01 4.46
CA TYR A 38 -8.46 2.05 3.11
C TYR A 38 -8.11 0.64 2.62
N CYS A 39 -7.34 -0.13 3.39
CA CYS A 39 -6.93 -1.49 3.02
C CYS A 39 -8.16 -2.37 2.77
N THR A 40 -9.15 -2.31 3.66
CA THR A 40 -10.40 -3.07 3.54
C THR A 40 -11.18 -2.66 2.31
N ALA A 41 -11.28 -1.36 2.01
CA ALA A 41 -11.98 -0.85 0.84
C ALA A 41 -11.33 -1.33 -0.48
N VAL A 42 -9.99 -1.29 -0.56
CA VAL A 42 -9.26 -1.83 -1.72
C VAL A 42 -9.48 -3.34 -1.85
N LEU A 43 -9.41 -4.10 -0.75
CA LEU A 43 -9.69 -5.54 -0.77
C LEU A 43 -11.11 -5.85 -1.22
N VAL A 44 -12.11 -5.10 -0.75
CA VAL A 44 -13.50 -5.24 -1.20
C VAL A 44 -13.63 -4.94 -2.69
N LEU A 45 -12.97 -3.91 -3.21
CA LEU A 45 -12.96 -3.62 -4.65
C LEU A 45 -12.29 -4.73 -5.48
N ILE A 46 -11.20 -5.32 -4.97
CA ILE A 46 -10.59 -6.51 -5.58
C ILE A 46 -11.59 -7.66 -5.64
N LEU A 47 -12.25 -7.98 -4.52
CA LEU A 47 -13.24 -9.04 -4.44
C LEU A 47 -14.42 -8.80 -5.39
N LEU A 48 -14.94 -7.57 -5.44
CA LEU A 48 -16.02 -7.19 -6.35
C LEU A 48 -15.59 -7.31 -7.82
N SER A 49 -14.35 -6.92 -8.16
CA SER A 49 -13.82 -7.07 -9.52
C SER A 49 -13.74 -8.56 -9.92
N CYS A 50 -13.34 -9.44 -9.00
CA CYS A 50 -13.36 -10.89 -9.22
C CYS A 50 -14.79 -11.46 -9.38
N ILE A 51 -15.71 -11.10 -8.50
CA ILE A 51 -17.11 -11.61 -8.53
C ILE A 51 -17.83 -11.19 -9.81
N VAL A 52 -17.71 -9.92 -10.20
CA VAL A 52 -18.37 -9.41 -11.41
C VAL A 52 -17.83 -10.09 -12.67
N ARG A 53 -16.53 -10.43 -12.69
CA ARG A 53 -15.89 -11.16 -13.79
C ARG A 53 -16.46 -12.58 -13.97
N GLU A 54 -16.78 -13.28 -12.89
CA GLU A 54 -17.30 -14.66 -12.94
C GLU A 54 -18.83 -14.74 -13.04
N SER A 55 -19.52 -13.61 -12.92
CA SER A 55 -20.98 -13.59 -12.96
C SER A 55 -21.53 -13.76 -14.38
N VAL A 56 -22.53 -14.63 -14.55
CA VAL A 56 -23.29 -14.82 -15.80
C VAL A 56 -24.04 -13.54 -16.22
N TRP A 57 -24.21 -12.61 -15.28
CA TRP A 57 -24.91 -11.33 -15.43
C TRP A 57 -23.91 -10.17 -15.54
N GLU A 58 -22.86 -10.33 -16.36
CA GLU A 58 -21.78 -9.35 -16.51
C GLU A 58 -22.33 -8.00 -17.03
N ASN A 59 -22.74 -7.13 -16.09
CA ASN A 59 -23.11 -5.77 -16.40
C ASN A 59 -21.83 -4.97 -16.66
N LYS A 60 -21.50 -4.80 -17.94
CA LYS A 60 -20.30 -4.08 -18.42
C LYS A 60 -20.14 -2.71 -17.75
N ARG A 61 -21.24 -2.01 -17.43
CA ARG A 61 -21.19 -0.70 -16.77
C ARG A 61 -20.70 -0.80 -15.32
N ILE A 62 -21.25 -1.73 -14.55
CA ILE A 62 -20.86 -1.97 -13.15
C ILE A 62 -19.38 -2.38 -13.07
N LYS A 63 -18.95 -3.28 -13.96
CA LYS A 63 -17.55 -3.70 -14.07
C LYS A 63 -16.60 -2.52 -14.30
N MET A 64 -16.92 -1.65 -15.27
CA MET A 64 -16.09 -0.48 -15.58
C MET A 64 -15.96 0.48 -14.40
N GLU A 65 -17.06 0.73 -13.66
CA GLU A 65 -17.01 1.64 -12.51
C GLU A 65 -16.21 1.06 -11.33
N ILE A 66 -16.40 -0.22 -10.99
CA ILE A 66 -15.58 -0.90 -9.96
C ILE A 66 -14.11 -0.83 -10.32
N ASP A 67 -13.78 -1.14 -11.56
CA ASP A 67 -12.39 -1.16 -11.97
C ASP A 67 -11.75 0.24 -11.98
N ARG A 68 -12.50 1.27 -12.38
CA ARG A 68 -12.04 2.67 -12.31
C ARG A 68 -11.76 3.07 -10.86
N LEU A 69 -12.67 2.75 -9.95
CA LEU A 69 -12.50 3.00 -8.52
C LEU A 69 -11.28 2.25 -7.96
N LEU A 70 -11.11 0.98 -8.33
CA LEU A 70 -9.98 0.17 -7.91
C LEU A 70 -8.66 0.80 -8.36
N ILE A 71 -8.53 1.17 -9.64
CA ILE A 71 -7.32 1.82 -10.16
C ILE A 71 -7.07 3.15 -9.44
N ALA A 72 -8.10 4.01 -9.36
CA ALA A 72 -7.98 5.33 -8.76
C ALA A 72 -7.52 5.23 -7.30
N MET A 73 -8.17 4.38 -6.49
CA MET A 73 -7.78 4.19 -5.09
C MET A 73 -6.40 3.57 -4.95
N SER A 74 -6.09 2.56 -5.77
CA SER A 74 -4.81 1.83 -5.67
C SER A 74 -3.62 2.73 -5.96
N VAL A 75 -3.78 3.70 -6.86
CA VAL A 75 -2.72 4.66 -7.18
C VAL A 75 -2.69 5.83 -6.20
N VAL A 76 -3.84 6.48 -5.99
CA VAL A 76 -3.91 7.76 -5.28
C VAL A 76 -3.62 7.57 -3.80
N GLY A 77 -4.05 6.45 -3.20
CA GLY A 77 -3.85 6.16 -1.78
C GLY A 77 -2.37 6.17 -1.36
N PRO A 78 -1.51 5.30 -1.91
CA PRO A 78 -0.09 5.25 -1.57
C PRO A 78 0.67 6.54 -1.91
N ILE A 79 0.28 7.24 -2.98
CA ILE A 79 0.92 8.51 -3.34
C ILE A 79 0.59 9.59 -2.32
N ILE A 80 -0.69 9.78 -1.98
CA ILE A 80 -1.10 10.77 -0.98
C ILE A 80 -0.51 10.43 0.39
N TYR A 81 -0.54 9.15 0.79
CA TYR A 81 0.01 8.72 2.07
C TYR A 81 1.54 8.94 2.14
N GLY A 82 2.26 8.60 1.07
CA GLY A 82 3.70 8.85 0.96
C GLY A 82 4.05 10.34 1.01
N ILE A 83 3.35 11.18 0.24
CA ILE A 83 3.53 12.65 0.25
C ILE A 83 3.24 13.21 1.65
N TRP A 84 2.18 12.76 2.31
CA TRP A 84 1.84 13.20 3.65
C TRP A 84 2.95 12.89 4.67
N ILE A 85 3.58 11.71 4.59
CA ILE A 85 4.73 11.37 5.43
C ILE A 85 5.90 12.30 5.12
N LEU A 86 6.26 12.46 3.84
CA LEU A 86 7.37 13.31 3.42
C LEU A 86 7.19 14.77 3.88
N ILE A 87 5.98 15.35 3.75
CA ILE A 87 5.68 16.70 4.23
C ILE A 87 5.91 16.82 5.75
N LYS A 88 5.53 15.79 6.51
CA LYS A 88 5.71 15.80 7.97
C LYS A 88 7.18 15.76 8.34
N GLU A 89 7.97 14.92 7.70
CA GLU A 89 9.42 14.81 7.94
C GLU A 89 10.17 16.07 7.45
N CYS A 90 9.75 16.67 6.32
CA CYS A 90 10.24 17.94 5.79
C CYS A 90 10.14 19.12 6.75
N ARG A 91 9.16 19.13 7.65
CA ARG A 91 9.04 20.20 8.65
C ARG A 91 10.10 20.12 9.74
N THR A 92 10.79 18.98 9.87
CA THR A 92 11.69 18.69 10.98
C THR A 92 13.15 18.52 10.58
N SER A 93 13.45 18.31 9.30
CA SER A 93 14.80 17.97 8.81
C SER A 93 15.16 18.66 7.49
N ARG A 94 16.46 18.68 7.13
CA ARG A 94 16.93 19.15 5.81
C ARG A 94 16.60 18.12 4.72
N ILE A 95 16.41 18.60 3.49
CA ILE A 95 16.01 17.79 2.32
C ILE A 95 16.96 16.60 2.09
N GLU A 96 18.28 16.79 2.18
CA GLU A 96 19.26 15.71 1.98
C GLU A 96 19.05 14.53 2.94
N LYS A 97 18.83 14.85 4.22
CA LYS A 97 18.59 13.85 5.26
C LYS A 97 17.25 13.12 5.06
N ILE A 98 16.26 13.82 4.50
CA ILE A 98 14.94 13.24 4.21
C ILE A 98 15.02 12.26 3.03
N ILE A 99 15.81 12.58 2.01
CA ILE A 99 16.03 11.65 0.89
C ILE A 99 16.70 10.38 1.41
N GLU A 100 17.70 10.50 2.28
CA GLU A 100 18.39 9.35 2.89
C GLU A 100 17.45 8.52 3.79
N ASP A 101 16.73 9.17 4.71
CA ASP A 101 15.90 8.50 5.71
C ASP A 101 14.57 7.97 5.14
N CYS A 102 14.03 8.62 4.10
CA CYS A 102 12.72 8.30 3.51
C CYS A 102 12.79 7.70 2.10
N TRP A 103 13.97 7.27 1.62
CA TRP A 103 14.10 6.68 0.29
C TRP A 103 13.12 5.52 0.05
N ASN A 104 12.87 4.68 1.06
CA ASN A 104 11.91 3.58 0.95
C ASN A 104 10.46 4.06 0.75
N ILE A 105 10.09 5.24 1.25
CA ILE A 105 8.77 5.84 0.98
C ILE A 105 8.73 6.30 -0.48
N ILE A 106 9.77 6.97 -0.96
CA ILE A 106 9.88 7.42 -2.36
C ILE A 106 9.82 6.21 -3.31
N GLY A 107 10.64 5.18 -3.06
CA GLY A 107 10.68 3.95 -3.83
C GLY A 107 9.35 3.21 -3.85
N SER A 108 8.63 3.16 -2.73
CA SER A 108 7.29 2.52 -2.67
C SER A 108 6.22 3.22 -3.52
N MET A 109 6.41 4.49 -3.89
CA MET A 109 5.50 5.19 -4.81
C MET A 109 5.82 4.88 -6.27
N ALA A 110 7.03 4.39 -6.59
CA ALA A 110 7.45 4.15 -7.97
C ALA A 110 6.55 3.15 -8.74
N PRO A 111 6.17 1.98 -8.19
CA PRO A 111 5.27 1.07 -8.89
C PRO A 111 3.91 1.71 -9.24
N MET A 112 3.39 2.58 -8.38
CA MET A 112 2.12 3.28 -8.59
C MET A 112 2.24 4.32 -9.70
N ILE A 113 3.35 5.07 -9.74
CA ILE A 113 3.65 6.05 -10.78
C ILE A 113 3.83 5.35 -12.13
N ILE A 114 4.59 4.24 -12.19
CA ILE A 114 4.75 3.46 -13.41
C ILE A 114 3.39 2.92 -13.89
N GLY A 115 2.51 2.52 -12.96
CA GLY A 115 1.15 2.14 -13.28
C GLY A 115 0.32 3.25 -13.90
N LEU A 116 0.36 4.46 -13.35
CA LEU A 116 -0.33 5.62 -13.93
C LEU A 116 0.04 5.86 -15.39
N LEU A 117 1.29 5.59 -15.77
CA LEU A 117 1.77 5.78 -17.14
C LEU A 117 1.25 4.69 -18.10
N SER A 118 0.72 3.58 -17.59
CA SER A 118 0.14 2.51 -18.42
C SER A 118 -1.31 2.83 -18.79
N ARG A 119 -1.54 3.22 -20.06
CA ARG A 119 -2.86 3.67 -20.55
C ARG A 119 -3.94 2.58 -20.62
N ASN A 120 -3.55 1.31 -20.71
CA ASN A 120 -4.48 0.17 -20.85
C ASN A 120 -4.09 -0.96 -19.88
N MET A 121 -4.83 -1.11 -18.79
CA MET A 121 -4.64 -2.21 -17.83
C MET A 121 -5.66 -3.31 -18.05
N SER A 122 -5.18 -4.55 -18.22
CA SER A 122 -6.01 -5.75 -18.14
C SER A 122 -6.67 -5.88 -16.76
N SER A 123 -7.80 -6.60 -16.65
CA SER A 123 -8.46 -6.80 -15.35
C SER A 123 -7.54 -7.45 -14.30
N THR A 124 -6.70 -8.39 -14.73
CA THR A 124 -5.74 -9.09 -13.86
C THR A 124 -4.68 -8.12 -13.33
N ASN A 125 -4.20 -7.18 -14.16
CA ASN A 125 -3.23 -6.16 -13.73
C ASN A 125 -3.85 -5.15 -12.74
N ARG A 126 -5.18 -4.96 -12.75
CA ARG A 126 -5.89 -4.11 -11.76
C ARG A 126 -5.92 -4.77 -10.38
N ILE A 127 -6.14 -6.09 -10.33
CA ILE A 127 -6.06 -6.86 -9.08
C ILE A 127 -4.64 -6.80 -8.51
N MET A 128 -3.64 -7.01 -9.37
CA MET A 128 -2.23 -6.87 -9.02
C MET A 128 -1.94 -5.48 -8.44
N MET A 129 -2.47 -4.43 -9.08
CA MET A 129 -2.30 -3.04 -8.63
C MET A 129 -2.91 -2.81 -7.24
N GLY A 130 -4.11 -3.34 -6.98
CA GLY A 130 -4.74 -3.25 -5.67
C GLY A 130 -3.92 -3.94 -4.57
N GLY A 131 -3.40 -5.14 -4.84
CA GLY A 131 -2.53 -5.85 -3.91
C GLY A 131 -1.21 -5.11 -3.64
N LEU A 132 -0.56 -4.62 -4.71
CA LEU A 132 0.65 -3.82 -4.61
C LEU A 132 0.40 -2.53 -3.83
N SER A 133 -0.73 -1.86 -4.06
CA SER A 133 -1.09 -0.61 -3.40
C SER A 133 -1.13 -0.76 -1.87
N ILE A 134 -1.86 -1.76 -1.38
CA ILE A 134 -1.92 -2.07 0.06
C ILE A 134 -0.52 -2.39 0.58
N THR A 135 0.24 -3.22 -0.14
CA THR A 135 1.60 -3.60 0.24
C THR A 135 2.50 -2.36 0.36
N MET A 136 2.49 -1.46 -0.63
CA MET A 136 3.29 -0.22 -0.61
C MET A 136 2.86 0.71 0.54
N MET A 137 1.56 0.82 0.82
CA MET A 137 1.09 1.58 1.98
C MET A 137 1.57 0.98 3.31
N TYR A 138 1.63 -0.36 3.42
CA TYR A 138 2.25 -1.02 4.57
C TYR A 138 3.75 -0.71 4.68
N LEU A 139 4.49 -0.71 3.57
CA LEU A 139 5.91 -0.31 3.58
C LEU A 139 6.08 1.12 4.08
N GLN A 140 5.24 2.04 3.59
CA GLN A 140 5.24 3.44 4.03
C GLN A 140 4.92 3.57 5.52
N LYS A 141 3.96 2.80 6.04
CA LYS A 141 3.64 2.72 7.47
C LYS A 141 4.83 2.21 8.29
N ILE A 142 5.45 1.12 7.86
CA ILE A 142 6.63 0.51 8.52
C ILE A 142 7.81 1.48 8.59
N VAL A 143 8.08 2.21 7.50
CA VAL A 143 9.15 3.20 7.46
C VAL A 143 8.86 4.33 8.45
N ARG A 144 7.64 4.89 8.41
CA ARG A 144 7.18 6.00 9.26
C ARG A 144 7.17 5.64 10.74
N GLU A 145 6.64 4.48 11.09
CA GLU A 145 6.54 4.03 12.49
C GLU A 145 7.88 3.48 13.00
N ASN A 146 8.84 3.29 12.10
CA ASN A 146 10.11 2.63 12.36
C ASN A 146 9.95 1.27 13.05
N ARG A 147 8.86 0.57 12.74
CA ARG A 147 8.47 -0.70 13.37
C ARG A 147 8.00 -1.68 12.32
N ILE A 148 8.47 -2.91 12.45
CA ILE A 148 7.97 -4.06 11.71
C ILE A 148 7.97 -5.27 12.64
N TYR A 149 6.85 -5.97 12.68
CA TYR A 149 6.70 -7.17 13.49
C TYR A 149 7.19 -8.41 12.73
N LYS A 150 7.55 -9.47 13.45
CA LYS A 150 8.08 -10.71 12.87
C LYS A 150 7.18 -11.35 11.81
N GLY A 151 5.86 -11.39 12.04
CA GLY A 151 4.90 -11.93 11.08
C GLY A 151 4.83 -11.10 9.81
N GLN A 152 4.73 -9.77 9.94
CA GLN A 152 4.80 -8.85 8.79
C GLN A 152 6.11 -9.01 8.00
N PHE A 153 7.25 -9.09 8.70
CA PHE A 153 8.55 -9.32 8.07
C PHE A 153 8.57 -10.63 7.28
N PHE A 154 8.09 -11.72 7.88
CA PHE A 154 8.06 -13.04 7.23
C PHE A 154 7.20 -13.02 5.96
N ILE A 155 6.01 -12.40 6.02
CA ILE A 155 5.11 -12.27 4.88
C ILE A 155 5.76 -11.50 3.74
N LEU A 156 6.45 -10.39 4.02
CA LEU A 156 7.15 -9.64 2.98
C LEU A 156 8.32 -10.43 2.39
N VAL A 157 9.11 -11.11 3.20
CA VAL A 157 10.25 -11.93 2.71
C VAL A 157 9.76 -13.07 1.82
N VAL A 158 8.81 -13.87 2.31
CA VAL A 158 8.27 -15.00 1.54
C VAL A 158 7.52 -14.50 0.31
N GLY A 159 6.70 -13.46 0.47
CA GLY A 159 5.96 -12.84 -0.62
C GLY A 159 6.86 -12.34 -1.75
N ASN A 160 7.94 -11.64 -1.40
CA ASN A 160 8.94 -11.18 -2.37
C ASN A 160 9.65 -12.34 -3.05
N ALA A 161 10.05 -13.37 -2.30
CA ALA A 161 10.69 -14.56 -2.87
C ALA A 161 9.78 -15.27 -3.86
N VAL A 162 8.48 -15.42 -3.53
CA VAL A 162 7.47 -16.01 -4.41
C VAL A 162 7.27 -15.16 -5.65
N MET A 163 7.08 -13.84 -5.51
CA MET A 163 6.97 -12.91 -6.64
C MET A 163 8.17 -13.07 -7.58
N VAL A 164 9.40 -12.88 -7.08
CA VAL A 164 10.63 -12.98 -7.88
C VAL A 164 10.77 -14.36 -8.53
N SER A 165 10.44 -15.45 -7.83
CA SER A 165 10.53 -16.80 -8.37
C SER A 165 9.58 -17.02 -9.54
N ILE A 166 8.32 -16.58 -9.40
CA ILE A 166 7.33 -16.71 -10.49
C ILE A 166 7.77 -15.85 -11.68
N TYR A 167 8.33 -14.66 -11.45
CA TYR A 167 8.88 -13.84 -12.52
C TYR A 167 10.03 -14.53 -13.26
N LEU A 168 11.02 -15.06 -12.53
CA LEU A 168 12.15 -15.77 -13.13
C LEU A 168 11.68 -16.97 -13.96
N VAL A 169 10.71 -17.73 -13.47
CA VAL A 169 10.13 -18.85 -14.22
C VAL A 169 9.38 -18.37 -15.46
N SER A 170 8.62 -17.27 -15.37
CA SER A 170 7.89 -16.72 -16.50
C SER A 170 8.80 -16.21 -17.63
N LEU A 171 10.00 -15.73 -17.29
CA LEU A 171 10.99 -15.27 -18.28
C LEU A 171 11.65 -16.43 -19.03
N ILE A 172 11.76 -17.60 -18.41
CA ILE A 172 12.48 -18.75 -18.98
C ILE A 172 11.52 -19.66 -19.76
N ASN A 173 10.22 -19.63 -19.44
CA ASN A 173 9.27 -20.65 -19.88
C ASN A 173 8.03 -20.03 -20.53
N GLU A 174 8.19 -19.58 -21.79
CA GLU A 174 7.13 -18.95 -22.60
C GLU A 174 5.91 -19.85 -22.84
N ALA A 175 6.09 -21.18 -22.79
CA ALA A 175 5.01 -22.15 -23.04
C ALA A 175 3.85 -22.13 -22.03
N PHE A 176 3.98 -21.43 -20.90
CA PHE A 176 2.99 -21.38 -19.81
C PHE A 176 2.59 -19.94 -19.42
N GLU A 177 2.78 -18.99 -20.33
CA GLU A 177 2.62 -17.55 -20.09
C GLU A 177 1.28 -17.16 -19.46
N ASP A 178 0.16 -17.72 -19.94
CA ASP A 178 -1.17 -17.43 -19.42
C ASP A 178 -1.40 -17.92 -17.98
N SER A 179 -0.82 -19.07 -17.64
CA SER A 179 -0.93 -19.64 -16.29
C SER A 179 -0.11 -18.83 -15.29
N TYR A 180 1.09 -18.39 -15.68
CA TYR A 180 1.94 -17.55 -14.81
C TYR A 180 1.39 -16.14 -14.66
N ASN A 181 0.80 -15.54 -15.69
CA ASN A 181 0.19 -14.21 -15.61
C ASN A 181 -0.93 -14.15 -14.56
N ALA A 182 -1.75 -15.20 -14.45
CA ALA A 182 -2.79 -15.29 -13.43
C ALA A 182 -2.18 -15.33 -12.01
N VAL A 183 -1.15 -16.14 -11.80
CA VAL A 183 -0.48 -16.29 -10.50
C VAL A 183 0.26 -14.99 -10.10
N ILE A 184 0.99 -14.40 -11.04
CA ILE A 184 1.69 -13.11 -10.88
C ILE A 184 0.75 -12.03 -10.32
N CYS A 185 -0.48 -11.98 -10.81
CA CYS A 185 -1.43 -10.96 -10.41
C CYS A 185 -2.07 -11.20 -9.04
N VAL A 186 -2.16 -12.46 -8.60
CA VAL A 186 -2.81 -12.82 -7.32
C VAL A 186 -1.86 -12.73 -6.14
N VAL A 187 -0.57 -12.98 -6.33
CA VAL A 187 0.42 -12.98 -5.24
C VAL A 187 0.44 -11.66 -4.45
N PRO A 188 0.44 -10.46 -5.08
CA PRO A 188 0.38 -9.20 -4.33
C PRO A 188 -0.88 -9.05 -3.49
N ALA A 189 -2.03 -9.57 -3.95
CA ALA A 189 -3.26 -9.54 -3.18
C ALA A 189 -3.18 -10.47 -1.95
N VAL A 190 -2.56 -11.65 -2.09
CA VAL A 190 -2.32 -12.57 -0.97
C VAL A 190 -1.37 -11.96 0.06
N ILE A 191 -0.30 -11.31 -0.39
CA ILE A 191 0.64 -10.58 0.49
C ILE A 191 -0.12 -9.48 1.25
N ALA A 192 -0.93 -8.68 0.55
CA ALA A 192 -1.73 -7.62 1.15
C ALA A 192 -2.68 -8.14 2.24
N ILE A 193 -3.41 -9.22 1.97
CA ILE A 193 -4.28 -9.88 2.95
C ILE A 193 -3.48 -10.34 4.17
N GLY A 194 -2.34 -10.99 3.93
CA GLY A 194 -1.45 -11.44 4.99
C GLY A 194 -0.95 -10.29 5.87
N MET A 195 -0.57 -9.17 5.26
CA MET A 195 -0.14 -7.97 5.98
C MET A 195 -1.27 -7.39 6.85
N VAL A 196 -2.49 -7.32 6.34
CA VAL A 196 -3.67 -6.87 7.11
C VAL A 196 -3.95 -7.78 8.30
N ILE A 197 -3.91 -9.10 8.10
CA ILE A 197 -4.12 -10.06 9.18
C ILE A 197 -3.04 -9.91 10.26
N MET A 198 -1.76 -9.85 9.86
CA MET A 198 -0.66 -9.74 10.82
C MET A 198 -0.65 -8.40 11.55
N ASP A 199 -1.03 -7.29 10.90
CA ASP A 199 -1.18 -5.99 11.58
C ASP A 199 -2.19 -6.09 12.73
N VAL A 200 -3.37 -6.67 12.46
CA VAL A 200 -4.42 -6.85 13.49
C VAL A 200 -4.01 -7.84 14.59
N VAL A 201 -3.27 -8.89 14.25
CA VAL A 201 -2.86 -9.95 15.20
C VAL A 201 -1.65 -9.53 16.05
N GLU A 202 -0.66 -8.87 15.46
CA GLU A 202 0.63 -8.55 16.09
C GLU A 202 0.64 -7.19 16.78
N GLU A 203 -0.26 -6.25 16.47
CA GLU A 203 -0.37 -4.96 17.19
C GLU A 203 -0.59 -5.15 18.71
N LYS A 204 -1.11 -6.31 19.12
CA LYS A 204 -1.29 -6.71 20.53
C LYS A 204 -0.03 -7.29 21.19
N LYS A 205 1.06 -7.51 20.45
CA LYS A 205 2.26 -8.25 20.89
C LYS A 205 3.56 -7.45 20.67
N LYS A 206 3.85 -6.50 21.56
CA LYS A 206 5.08 -5.64 21.52
C LYS A 206 6.44 -6.36 21.57
N LYS A 207 6.51 -7.68 21.78
CA LYS A 207 7.78 -8.42 21.98
C LYS A 207 8.47 -8.91 20.68
N ASN A 208 7.95 -8.56 19.50
CA ASN A 208 8.37 -9.16 18.22
C ASN A 208 8.86 -8.14 17.17
N GLU A 209 9.45 -7.02 17.58
CA GLU A 209 10.00 -6.04 16.63
C GLU A 209 11.33 -6.53 16.03
N MET A 210 11.53 -6.29 14.72
CA MET A 210 12.79 -6.61 14.02
C MET A 210 13.78 -5.44 14.03
N SER A 211 15.05 -5.73 13.72
CA SER A 211 16.09 -4.70 13.67
C SER A 211 15.89 -3.70 12.52
N PRO A 212 16.31 -2.43 12.68
CA PRO A 212 16.17 -1.40 11.64
C PRO A 212 16.85 -1.75 10.30
N LYS A 213 17.98 -2.47 10.34
CA LYS A 213 18.70 -2.91 9.13
C LYS A 213 17.86 -3.90 8.31
N MET A 214 17.26 -4.88 8.97
CA MET A 214 16.41 -5.88 8.30
C MET A 214 15.12 -5.26 7.76
N LYS A 215 14.56 -4.28 8.49
CA LYS A 215 13.42 -3.48 8.01
C LYS A 215 13.74 -2.76 6.70
N ASN A 216 14.85 -2.04 6.64
CA ASN A 216 15.22 -1.30 5.42
C ASN A 216 15.44 -2.25 4.24
N LEU A 217 16.15 -3.36 4.46
CA LEU A 217 16.36 -4.37 3.43
C LEU A 217 15.04 -4.91 2.87
N VAL A 218 14.13 -5.35 3.75
CA VAL A 218 12.85 -5.94 3.30
C VAL A 218 11.96 -4.91 2.61
N CYS A 219 11.94 -3.66 3.08
CA CYS A 219 11.21 -2.58 2.40
C CYS A 219 11.78 -2.33 1.01
N THR A 220 13.11 -2.27 0.87
CA THR A 220 13.77 -2.08 -0.42
C THR A 220 13.46 -3.21 -1.39
N MET A 221 13.61 -4.46 -0.95
CA MET A 221 13.27 -5.63 -1.78
C MET A 221 11.80 -5.61 -2.21
N SER A 222 10.89 -5.19 -1.33
CA SER A 222 9.45 -5.21 -1.60
C SER A 222 9.05 -4.20 -2.67
N TRP A 223 9.51 -2.95 -2.60
CA TRP A 223 9.16 -1.97 -3.63
C TRP A 223 9.90 -2.22 -4.94
N MET A 224 11.13 -2.77 -4.91
CA MET A 224 11.84 -3.21 -6.11
C MET A 224 11.11 -4.36 -6.80
N ALA A 225 10.72 -5.40 -6.04
CA ALA A 225 9.94 -6.51 -6.56
C ALA A 225 8.61 -6.02 -7.15
N GLY A 226 7.92 -5.11 -6.47
CA GLY A 226 6.69 -4.48 -6.97
C GLY A 226 6.88 -3.65 -8.24
N ALA A 227 8.01 -2.94 -8.38
CA ALA A 227 8.31 -2.16 -9.57
C ALA A 227 8.65 -3.06 -10.76
N ILE A 228 9.47 -4.08 -10.56
CA ILE A 228 9.83 -5.09 -11.58
C ILE A 228 8.58 -5.86 -12.01
N ALA A 229 7.79 -6.29 -11.03
CA ALA A 229 6.51 -6.94 -11.22
C ALA A 229 5.60 -6.18 -12.18
N TRP A 230 5.48 -4.88 -11.91
CA TRP A 230 4.67 -3.99 -12.72
C TRP A 230 5.25 -3.78 -14.13
N PHE A 231 6.55 -3.47 -14.20
CA PHE A 231 7.22 -3.13 -15.46
C PHE A 231 7.17 -4.28 -16.47
N LEU A 232 7.47 -5.50 -16.02
CA LEU A 232 7.50 -6.69 -16.86
C LEU A 232 6.11 -7.21 -17.26
N ASN A 233 5.10 -7.01 -16.41
CA ASN A 233 3.73 -7.41 -16.69
C ASN A 233 2.96 -6.36 -17.54
N SER A 234 3.46 -5.12 -17.61
CA SER A 234 2.98 -4.14 -18.60
C SER A 234 3.55 -4.51 -19.96
N SER A 235 2.68 -4.87 -20.90
CA SER A 235 2.98 -5.34 -22.27
C SER A 235 3.90 -4.43 -23.10
N SER A 236 4.22 -3.23 -22.61
CA SER A 236 5.07 -2.21 -23.23
C SER A 236 6.49 -2.69 -23.60
N LEU A 237 7.06 -3.63 -22.84
CA LEU A 237 8.41 -4.16 -23.10
C LEU A 237 8.42 -5.35 -24.07
N LYS A 238 7.31 -6.11 -24.17
CA LYS A 238 7.20 -7.25 -25.08
C LYS A 238 7.19 -6.79 -26.54
N THR A 239 6.47 -5.71 -26.85
CA THR A 239 6.54 -5.06 -28.16
C THR A 239 7.93 -4.48 -28.45
N LEU A 240 8.58 -3.87 -27.45
CA LEU A 240 9.92 -3.27 -27.64
C LEU A 240 11.03 -4.31 -27.83
N MET A 241 10.91 -5.51 -27.24
CA MET A 241 11.84 -6.61 -27.50
C MET A 241 11.52 -7.36 -28.80
N GLN A 242 10.24 -7.50 -29.18
CA GLN A 242 9.85 -8.08 -30.47
C GLN A 242 10.27 -7.22 -31.67
N ASP A 243 10.34 -5.89 -31.52
CA ASP A 243 10.80 -4.98 -32.58
C ASP A 243 12.34 -4.87 -32.66
N SER A 244 13.08 -5.58 -31.79
CA SER A 244 14.55 -5.55 -31.73
C SER A 244 15.24 -6.82 -32.26
N VAL A 245 14.47 -7.76 -32.85
CA VAL A 245 14.95 -8.97 -33.54
C VAL A 245 14.61 -8.91 -35.02
#